data_AF-A0A9E6Y6I2-F1
#
_entry.id   AF-A0A9E6Y6I2-F1
#
_cell.length_a   1.000
_cell.length_b   1.000
_cell.length_c   1.000
_cell.angle_alpha   90.00
_cell.angle_beta   90.00
_cell.angle_gamma   90.00
#
_symmetry.space_group_name_H-M   'P 1'
#
loop_
_entity.id
_entity.type
_entity.pdbx_description
1 polymer ?
#
loop_
_entity_poly.entity_id
_entity_poly.type
_entity_poly.pdbx_seq_one_letter_code
_entity_poly.pdbx_strand_id
1 'polypeptide(L)' 'MSAQATAPDQRLAAGPYCDGCGRPADEGDHGRCRARRAATDPPRWCTACGRKLVVQVLPVGWTARCVKCGPLPPS' A
#
# COMPACT_ATOMS: atom_id res chain seq x y z
N MET A 1 -7.10 -8.22 30.71
CA MET A 1 -7.57 -6.92 30.21
C MET A 1 -6.96 -6.69 28.85
N SER A 2 -7.83 -6.52 27.85
CA SER A 2 -7.57 -6.65 26.42
C SER A 2 -6.83 -5.45 25.83
N ALA A 3 -5.95 -5.72 24.86
CA ALA A 3 -5.62 -4.76 23.80
C ALA A 3 -5.35 -5.54 22.51
N GLN A 4 -6.42 -6.04 21.90
CA GLN A 4 -6.37 -6.48 20.51
C GLN A 4 -6.37 -5.22 19.65
N ALA A 5 -5.18 -4.72 19.30
CA ALA A 5 -5.03 -3.78 18.21
C ALA A 5 -4.96 -4.60 16.91
N THR A 6 -6.13 -5.04 16.41
CA THR A 6 -6.26 -5.52 15.04
C THR A 6 -6.05 -4.33 14.12
N ALA A 7 -4.78 -4.02 13.81
CA ALA A 7 -4.48 -3.16 12.69
C ALA A 7 -5.02 -3.85 11.44
N PRO A 8 -5.79 -3.18 10.57
CA PRO A 8 -6.05 -3.76 9.27
C PRO A 8 -4.67 -3.87 8.61
N ASP A 9 -4.22 -5.10 8.42
CA ASP A 9 -3.24 -5.46 7.41
C ASP A 9 -3.85 -5.00 6.08
N GLN A 10 -3.68 -3.72 5.76
CA GLN A 10 -4.05 -3.15 4.47
C GLN A 10 -2.97 -3.57 3.47
N ARG A 11 -2.79 -4.87 3.34
CA ARG A 11 -1.99 -5.49 2.32
C ARG A 11 -2.66 -5.17 1.01
N LEU A 12 -2.12 -4.19 0.30
CA LEU A 12 -2.60 -3.87 -1.04
C LEU A 12 -2.60 -5.16 -1.84
N ALA A 13 -3.77 -5.60 -2.28
CA ALA A 13 -3.87 -6.65 -3.27
C ALA A 13 -3.01 -6.27 -4.47
N ALA A 14 -2.24 -7.24 -4.98
CA ALA A 14 -1.50 -7.06 -6.23
C ALA A 14 -2.48 -6.62 -7.32
N GLY A 15 -2.14 -5.55 -8.04
CA GLY A 15 -2.99 -4.95 -9.05
C GLY A 15 -2.18 -4.44 -10.23
N PRO A 16 -2.82 -3.84 -11.23
CA PRO A 16 -2.17 -3.41 -12.46
C PRO A 16 -1.09 -2.34 -12.26
N TYR A 17 -0.97 -1.73 -11.07
CA TYR A 17 0.03 -0.70 -10.79
C TYR A 17 0.95 -1.09 -9.63
N CYS A 18 2.22 -0.72 -9.74
CA CYS A 18 3.20 -0.82 -8.68
C CYS A 18 2.87 0.16 -7.55
N ASP A 19 2.74 -0.37 -6.34
CA ASP A 19 2.47 0.37 -5.11
C ASP A 19 3.69 1.11 -4.53
N GLY A 20 4.85 0.94 -5.15
CA GLY A 20 6.12 1.59 -4.83
C GLY A 20 6.63 2.56 -5.91
N CYS A 21 5.96 2.73 -7.05
CA CYS A 21 6.23 3.86 -7.96
C CYS A 21 5.01 4.40 -8.73
N GLY A 22 3.88 3.71 -8.72
CA GLY A 22 2.63 4.10 -9.40
C GLY A 22 2.57 3.74 -10.89
N ARG A 23 3.64 3.19 -11.47
CA ARG A 23 3.68 2.73 -12.88
C ARG A 23 2.98 1.38 -13.05
N PRO A 24 2.56 1.00 -14.27
CA PRO A 24 2.02 -0.33 -14.54
C PRO A 24 2.96 -1.43 -14.03
N ALA A 25 2.39 -2.45 -13.39
CA ALA A 25 3.14 -3.51 -12.71
C ALA A 25 3.87 -4.45 -13.69
N ASP A 26 3.40 -4.50 -14.93
CA ASP A 26 3.97 -5.20 -16.07
C ASP A 26 5.06 -4.41 -16.80
N GLU A 27 5.22 -3.12 -16.51
CA GLU A 27 6.22 -2.26 -17.14
C GLU A 27 7.49 -2.10 -16.28
N GLY A 28 8.60 -2.62 -16.80
CA GLY A 28 9.95 -2.43 -16.24
C GLY A 28 10.24 -3.23 -14.97
N ASP A 29 11.46 -3.09 -14.44
CA ASP A 29 11.86 -3.78 -13.21
C ASP A 29 11.47 -2.99 -11.95
N HIS A 30 10.59 -3.57 -11.16
CA HIS A 30 10.14 -3.05 -9.86
C HIS A 30 10.91 -3.63 -8.66
N GLY A 31 12.08 -4.23 -8.86
CA GLY A 31 12.91 -4.83 -7.80
C GLY A 31 13.25 -3.86 -6.67
N ARG A 32 13.61 -2.61 -7.00
CA ARG A 32 13.88 -1.56 -6.00
C ARG A 32 12.63 -1.15 -5.21
N CYS A 33 11.48 -1.10 -5.86
CA CYS A 33 10.20 -0.80 -5.20
C CYS A 33 9.85 -1.90 -4.18
N ARG A 34 10.04 -3.18 -4.55
CA ARG A 34 9.85 -4.33 -3.65
C ARG A 34 10.82 -4.30 -2.46
N ALA A 35 12.10 -4.04 -2.71
CA ALA A 35 13.10 -3.96 -1.64
C ALA A 35 12.79 -2.86 -0.61
N ARG A 36 12.37 -1.67 -1.09
CA ARG A 36 11.95 -0.56 -0.22
C ARG A 36 10.73 -0.94 0.63
N ARG A 37 9.77 -1.67 0.06
CA ARG A 37 8.57 -2.14 0.76
C ARG A 37 8.86 -3.17 1.84
N ALA A 38 9.85 -4.04 1.63
CA ALA A 38 10.31 -4.98 2.65
C ALA A 38 10.96 -4.28 3.85
N ALA A 39 11.51 -3.06 3.66
CA ALA A 39 12.11 -2.24 4.71
C ALA A 39 11.08 -1.43 5.55
N THR A 40 9.82 -1.88 5.60
CA THR A 40 8.73 -1.26 6.39
C THR A 40 8.25 0.11 5.87
N ASP A 41 8.59 0.48 4.63
CA ASP A 41 8.03 1.70 4.01
C ASP A 41 6.56 1.46 3.63
N PRO A 42 5.62 2.35 4.02
CA PRO A 42 4.23 2.22 3.63
C PRO A 42 4.03 2.29 2.11
N PRO A 43 2.94 1.70 1.58
CA PRO A 43 2.54 1.85 0.19
C PRO A 43 2.25 3.32 -0.11
N ARG A 44 2.72 3.80 -1.27
CA ARG A 44 2.56 5.20 -1.67
C ARG A 44 1.58 5.39 -2.81
N TRP A 45 1.31 4.33 -3.57
CA TRP A 45 0.41 4.34 -4.71
C TRP A 45 -0.63 3.20 -4.63
N CYS A 46 -1.81 3.45 -5.18
CA CYS A 46 -2.89 2.48 -5.26
C CYS A 46 -2.60 1.46 -6.36
N THR A 47 -2.60 0.16 -6.02
CA THR A 47 -2.39 -0.93 -6.97
C THR A 47 -3.49 -1.02 -8.04
N ALA A 48 -4.68 -0.47 -7.77
CA ALA A 48 -5.82 -0.53 -8.70
C ALA A 48 -5.85 0.63 -9.72
N CYS A 49 -5.32 1.81 -9.38
CA CYS A 49 -5.45 3.00 -10.26
C CYS A 49 -4.20 3.87 -10.39
N GLY A 50 -3.08 3.50 -9.75
CA GLY A 50 -1.80 4.22 -9.85
C GLY A 50 -1.75 5.59 -9.15
N ARG A 51 -2.85 6.05 -8.53
CA ARG A 51 -2.87 7.33 -7.79
C ARG A 51 -2.19 7.22 -6.43
N LYS A 52 -1.65 8.34 -5.95
CA LYS A 52 -1.06 8.44 -4.60
C LYS A 52 -2.09 8.14 -3.52
N LEU A 53 -1.66 7.42 -2.50
CA LEU A 53 -2.44 7.15 -1.29
C LEU A 53 -2.27 8.30 -0.30
N VAL A 54 -3.30 8.52 0.51
CA VAL A 54 -3.16 9.24 1.79
C VAL A 54 -2.71 8.23 2.81
N VAL A 55 -1.49 8.41 3.33
CA VAL A 55 -0.85 7.51 4.29
C VAL A 55 -0.75 8.20 5.63
N GLN A 56 -1.21 7.53 6.68
CA GLN A 56 -0.95 7.93 8.07
C GLN A 56 -0.01 6.92 8.70
N VAL A 57 1.16 7.39 9.14
CA VAL A 57 2.10 6.57 9.92
C VAL A 57 1.68 6.62 11.39
N LEU A 58 1.71 5.46 12.04
CA LEU A 58 1.37 5.24 13.45
C LEU A 58 2.56 4.57 14.15
N PRO A 59 2.66 4.64 15.50
CA PRO A 59 3.77 4.01 16.23
C PRO A 59 3.89 2.49 16.00
N VAL A 60 2.77 1.82 15.69
CA VAL A 60 2.69 0.36 15.50
C VAL A 60 2.38 -0.06 14.06
N GLY A 61 2.42 0.87 13.10
CA GLY A 61 2.10 0.55 11.70
C GLY A 61 1.70 1.78 10.88
N TRP A 62 0.81 1.59 9.92
CA TRP A 62 0.31 2.67 9.08
C TRP A 62 -1.09 2.34 8.55
N THR A 63 -1.82 3.37 8.16
CA THR A 63 -3.06 3.24 7.39
C THR A 63 -2.89 3.94 6.04
N ALA A 64 -3.55 3.43 5.01
CA ALA A 64 -3.48 3.97 3.66
C ALA A 64 -4.84 3.95 2.96
N ARG A 65 -5.20 5.07 2.30
CA ARG A 65 -6.46 5.20 1.57
C ARG A 65 -6.24 5.82 0.19
N CYS A 66 -6.90 5.25 -0.83
CA CYS A 66 -6.88 5.86 -2.16
C CYS A 66 -7.83 7.06 -2.21
N VAL A 67 -7.34 8.18 -2.76
CA VAL A 67 -8.16 9.39 -2.97
C VAL A 67 -9.31 9.20 -3.97
N LYS A 68 -9.16 8.25 -4.92
CA LYS A 68 -10.15 7.97 -5.97
C LYS A 68 -11.03 6.77 -5.61
N CYS A 69 -10.40 5.64 -5.28
CA CYS A 69 -11.09 4.37 -5.08
C CYS A 69 -11.69 4.24 -3.68
N GLY A 70 -11.31 5.09 -2.73
CA GLY A 70 -11.71 4.94 -1.33
C GLY A 70 -10.88 3.88 -0.60
N PRO A 71 -11.40 3.28 0.50
CA PRO A 71 -10.72 2.18 1.18
C PRO A 71 -10.52 1.02 0.21
N LEU A 72 -9.32 0.44 0.22
CA LEU A 72 -8.94 -0.66 -0.66
C LEU A 72 -9.94 -1.82 -0.48
N PRO A 73 -10.43 -2.46 -1.56
CA PRO A 73 -11.37 -3.58 -1.42
C PRO A 73 -10.71 -4.71 -0.62
N PRO A 74 -11.45 -5.38 0.29
CA PRO A 74 -10.95 -6.60 0.92
C PRO A 74 -10.73 -7.68 -0.14
N SER A 75 -9.73 -8.53 0.09
CA SER A 75 -9.37 -9.67 -0.78
C SER A 75 -10.45 -10.74 -0.79
#